data_AF-A0A0N0MWG2-F1
#
_entry.id   AF-A0A0N0MWG2-F1
#
_cell.length_a   1.000
_cell.length_b   1.000
_cell.length_c   1.000
_cell.angle_alpha   90.00
_cell.angle_beta   90.00
_cell.angle_gamma   90.00
#
_symmetry.space_group_name_H-M   'P 1'
#
loop_
_entity.id
_entity.type
_entity.pdbx_description
1 polymer ?
#
loop_
_entity_poly.entity_id
_entity_poly.type
_entity_poly.pdbx_seq_one_letter_code
_entity_poly.pdbx_strand_id
1 'polypeptide(L)'
;MATTVVPASPWERQVGLLMRDHYRATRSGPHPPRPQPRYYPAPMPKKLVIKVTAGADAPERCSQAFTVAAVAVASGVEVSLWLTGESAWFALPGRAAEFELPHAAPLPDLLDSVLAGGTLTLCTQCAARRNITEKDVLDGVRIAGAQLFVQEALADDTQALVY
;
A
#
# COMPACT_ATOMS: atom_id res chain seq x y z
N MET A 1 21.98 11.97 57.15
CA MET A 1 23.28 12.02 56.49
C MET A 1 23.28 13.27 55.61
N ALA A 2 24.03 14.31 56.00
CA ALA A 2 24.07 15.59 55.29
C ALA A 2 25.26 15.59 54.34
N THR A 3 25.00 15.77 53.04
CA THR A 3 26.04 15.88 52.00
C THR A 3 26.64 17.27 52.07
N THR A 4 27.90 17.36 52.50
CA THR A 4 28.64 18.63 52.53
C THR A 4 28.96 19.06 51.09
N VAL A 5 28.38 20.16 50.63
CA VAL A 5 28.72 20.77 49.35
C VAL A 5 30.07 21.47 49.50
N VAL A 6 31.08 21.01 48.75
CA VAL A 6 32.39 21.69 48.71
C VAL A 6 32.25 22.94 47.84
N PRO A 7 32.58 24.14 48.35
CA PRO A 7 32.49 25.36 47.55
C PRO A 7 33.52 25.34 46.42
N ALA A 8 33.09 25.73 45.21
CA ALA A 8 33.96 25.83 44.05
C ALA A 8 35.19 26.70 44.37
N SER A 9 36.33 26.32 43.83
CA SER A 9 37.60 27.03 43.98
C SER A 9 37.58 28.39 43.26
N PRO A 10 38.49 29.31 43.61
CA PRO A 10 38.63 30.59 42.91
C PRO A 10 38.90 30.45 41.40
N TRP A 11 39.61 29.40 40.96
CA TRP A 11 39.90 29.17 39.55
C TRP A 11 38.66 28.69 38.77
N GLU A 12 37.81 27.85 39.37
CA GLU A 12 36.56 27.39 38.75
C GLU A 12 35.56 28.54 38.56
N ARG A 13 35.54 29.50 39.52
CA ARG A 13 34.75 30.72 39.38
C ARG A 13 35.24 31.61 38.23
N GLN A 14 36.55 31.77 38.09
CA GLN A 14 37.15 32.58 37.03
C GLN A 14 36.89 31.99 35.63
N VAL A 15 37.05 30.67 35.47
CA VAL A 15 36.77 29.96 34.21
C VAL A 15 35.28 30.01 33.87
N GLY A 16 34.39 29.88 34.86
CA GLY A 16 32.94 30.00 34.68
C GLY A 16 32.49 31.40 34.23
N LEU A 17 33.12 32.46 34.71
CA LEU A 17 32.87 33.84 34.25
C LEU A 17 33.39 34.06 32.83
N LEU A 18 34.63 33.65 32.54
CA LEU A 18 35.23 33.76 31.20
C LEU A 18 34.41 33.00 30.13
N MET A 19 33.92 31.80 30.43
CA MET A 19 33.06 31.05 29.51
C MET A 19 31.68 31.70 29.31
N ARG A 20 31.09 32.31 30.35
CA ARG A 20 29.82 33.03 30.22
C ARG A 20 29.96 34.31 29.40
N ASP A 21 31.08 35.01 29.54
CA ASP A 21 31.37 36.23 28.80
C ASP A 21 31.65 35.92 27.32
N HIS A 22 32.38 34.84 27.03
CA HIS A 22 32.57 34.34 25.65
C HIS A 22 31.25 33.86 25.02
N TYR A 23 30.38 33.23 25.80
CA TYR A 23 29.07 32.74 25.33
C TYR A 23 28.06 33.88 25.12
N ARG A 24 28.15 34.97 25.89
CA ARG A 24 27.33 36.19 25.67
C ARG A 24 27.83 37.01 24.48
N ALA A 25 29.14 37.09 24.27
CA ALA A 25 29.74 37.85 23.18
C ALA A 25 29.42 37.29 21.78
N THR A 26 29.11 36.00 21.67
CA THR A 26 28.87 35.31 20.39
C THR A 26 27.41 35.26 19.96
N ARG A 27 26.46 35.76 20.75
CA ARG A 27 25.01 35.62 20.51
C ARG A 27 24.31 36.86 19.93
N SER A 28 25.07 37.87 19.48
CA SER A 28 24.56 39.15 19.01
C SER A 28 24.12 39.18 17.53
N GLY A 29 24.07 38.03 16.85
CA GLY A 29 23.53 37.92 15.48
C GLY A 29 22.01 37.73 15.44
N PRO A 30 21.31 38.20 14.38
CA PRO A 30 19.89 37.94 14.22
C PRO A 30 19.62 36.43 14.16
N HIS A 31 18.59 35.99 14.91
CA HIS A 31 18.15 34.61 14.88
C HIS A 31 17.72 34.25 13.45
N PRO A 32 18.23 33.15 12.86
CA PRO A 32 17.77 32.72 11.55
C PRO A 32 16.24 32.50 11.62
N PRO A 33 15.50 32.82 10.54
CA PRO A 33 14.07 32.59 10.52
C PRO A 33 13.79 31.11 10.80
N ARG A 34 12.79 30.84 11.64
CA ARG A 34 12.35 29.46 11.89
C ARG A 34 12.00 28.83 10.53
N PRO A 35 12.50 27.62 10.22
CA PRO A 35 12.07 26.93 9.02
C PRO A 35 10.56 26.81 9.05
N GLN A 36 9.89 27.36 8.02
CA GLN A 36 8.44 27.26 7.87
C GLN A 36 8.08 25.77 7.80
N PRO A 37 7.05 25.30 8.51
CA PRO A 37 6.60 23.93 8.35
C PRO A 37 6.22 23.73 6.88
N ARG A 38 6.96 22.88 6.16
CA ARG A 38 6.56 22.42 4.84
C ARG A 38 5.18 21.78 5.00
N TYR A 39 4.20 22.30 4.28
CA TYR A 39 2.91 21.63 4.14
C TYR A 39 3.18 20.25 3.54
N TYR A 40 3.08 19.21 4.36
CA TYR A 40 2.99 17.85 3.88
C TYR A 40 1.49 17.60 3.72
N PRO A 41 0.95 17.49 2.49
CA PRO A 41 -0.44 17.09 2.34
C PRO A 41 -0.64 15.78 3.12
N ALA A 42 -1.79 15.64 3.78
CA ALA A 42 -2.17 14.36 4.37
C ALA A 42 -2.00 13.27 3.31
N PRO A 43 -1.51 12.06 3.68
CA PRO A 43 -1.32 10.99 2.70
C PRO A 43 -2.65 10.75 1.99
N MET A 44 -2.69 11.03 0.69
CA MET A 44 -3.88 10.81 -0.13
C MET A 44 -4.14 9.31 -0.21
N PRO A 45 -5.42 8.87 -0.26
CA PRO A 45 -5.74 7.45 -0.32
C PRO A 45 -5.07 6.85 -1.56
N LYS A 46 -4.14 5.92 -1.34
CA LYS A 46 -3.44 5.25 -2.43
C LYS A 46 -4.37 4.23 -3.06
N LYS A 47 -4.37 4.15 -4.39
CA LYS A 47 -5.04 3.09 -5.13
C LYS A 47 -4.03 2.07 -5.63
N LEU A 48 -4.39 0.79 -5.52
CA LEU A 48 -3.60 -0.31 -6.04
C LEU A 48 -4.39 -1.05 -7.13
N VAL A 49 -3.90 -0.96 -8.36
CA VAL A 49 -4.42 -1.74 -9.49
C VAL A 49 -3.55 -2.98 -9.65
N ILE A 50 -4.16 -4.16 -9.58
CA ILE A 50 -3.45 -5.44 -9.65
C ILE A 50 -4.00 -6.19 -10.84
N LYS A 51 -3.14 -6.53 -11.81
CA LYS A 51 -3.51 -7.37 -12.95
C LYS A 51 -2.96 -8.77 -12.76
N VAL A 52 -3.85 -9.74 -12.61
CA VAL A 52 -3.50 -11.15 -12.47
C VAL A 52 -3.59 -11.81 -13.83
N THR A 53 -2.47 -12.32 -14.34
CA THR A 53 -2.42 -13.02 -15.63
C THR A 53 -2.37 -14.54 -15.48
N ALA A 54 -1.91 -15.01 -14.32
CA ALA A 54 -1.76 -16.40 -13.93
C ALA A 54 -3.02 -16.99 -13.27
N GLY A 55 -3.31 -18.25 -13.58
CA GLY A 55 -4.30 -19.06 -12.91
C GLY A 55 -3.68 -20.31 -12.28
N ALA A 56 -4.41 -21.44 -12.39
CA ALA A 56 -3.93 -22.75 -11.93
C ALA A 56 -2.68 -23.24 -12.69
N ASP A 57 -2.36 -22.64 -13.84
CA ASP A 57 -1.16 -22.91 -14.63
C ASP A 57 0.14 -22.39 -13.97
N ALA A 58 0.03 -21.39 -13.09
CA ALA A 58 1.15 -20.86 -12.31
C ALA A 58 0.67 -20.48 -10.90
N PRO A 59 0.39 -21.49 -10.03
CA PRO A 59 -0.41 -21.31 -8.83
C PRO A 59 0.25 -20.40 -7.78
N GLU A 60 1.57 -20.48 -7.58
CA GLU A 60 2.25 -19.59 -6.61
C GLU A 60 2.09 -18.11 -6.99
N ARG A 61 2.31 -17.78 -8.27
CA ARG A 61 2.19 -16.40 -8.77
C ARG A 61 0.75 -15.90 -8.70
N CYS A 62 -0.21 -16.77 -9.00
CA CYS A 62 -1.63 -16.48 -8.83
C CYS A 62 -1.95 -16.18 -7.37
N SER A 63 -1.61 -17.10 -6.46
CA SER A 63 -1.87 -16.97 -5.03
C SER A 63 -1.24 -15.73 -4.42
N GLN A 64 -0.01 -15.36 -4.84
CA GLN A 64 0.64 -14.12 -4.43
C GLN A 64 -0.17 -12.87 -4.80
N ALA A 65 -0.71 -12.83 -6.02
CA ALA A 65 -1.48 -11.68 -6.49
C ALA A 65 -2.76 -11.47 -5.66
N PHE A 66 -3.52 -12.55 -5.41
CA PHE A 66 -4.72 -12.50 -4.58
C PHE A 66 -4.42 -12.18 -3.12
N THR A 67 -3.31 -12.71 -2.58
CA THR A 67 -2.87 -12.39 -1.21
C THR A 67 -2.56 -10.90 -1.08
N VAL A 68 -1.82 -10.33 -2.03
CA VAL A 68 -1.49 -8.89 -2.04
C VAL A 68 -2.75 -8.04 -2.17
N ALA A 69 -3.70 -8.44 -3.02
CA ALA A 69 -4.98 -7.75 -3.17
C ALA A 69 -5.79 -7.76 -1.86
N ALA A 70 -5.96 -8.93 -1.24
CA ALA A 70 -6.72 -9.07 0.01
C ALA A 70 -6.06 -8.32 1.18
N VAL A 71 -4.73 -8.35 1.30
CA VAL A 71 -3.99 -7.59 2.32
C VAL A 71 -4.13 -6.08 2.09
N ALA A 72 -4.11 -5.62 0.84
CA ALA A 72 -4.32 -4.21 0.50
C ALA A 72 -5.72 -3.74 0.91
N VAL A 73 -6.76 -4.54 0.59
CA VAL A 73 -8.14 -4.28 1.06
C VAL A 73 -8.19 -4.21 2.59
N ALA A 74 -7.63 -5.20 3.29
CA ALA A 74 -7.60 -5.22 4.76
C ALA A 74 -6.82 -4.03 5.37
N SER A 75 -5.92 -3.42 4.60
CA SER A 75 -5.14 -2.25 5.00
C SER A 75 -5.83 -0.92 4.67
N GLY A 76 -7.06 -0.94 4.15
CA GLY A 76 -7.81 0.25 3.77
C GLY A 76 -7.31 0.93 2.49
N VAL A 77 -6.56 0.22 1.65
CA VAL A 77 -6.13 0.68 0.32
C VAL A 77 -7.27 0.44 -0.66
N GLU A 78 -7.52 1.40 -1.56
CA GLU A 78 -8.48 1.18 -2.64
C GLU A 78 -7.90 0.18 -3.64
N VAL A 79 -8.57 -0.95 -3.87
CA VAL A 79 -8.08 -2.03 -4.74
C VAL A 79 -8.95 -2.19 -5.99
N SER A 80 -8.29 -2.26 -7.15
CA SER A 80 -8.90 -2.71 -8.41
C SER A 80 -8.14 -3.94 -8.93
N LEU A 81 -8.73 -5.12 -8.78
CA LEU A 81 -8.18 -6.40 -9.21
C LEU A 81 -8.71 -6.75 -10.61
N TRP A 82 -7.81 -7.02 -11.55
CA TRP A 82 -8.10 -7.34 -12.93
C TRP A 82 -7.72 -8.77 -13.26
N LEU A 83 -8.73 -9.59 -13.58
CA LEU A 83 -8.57 -10.97 -14.04
C LEU A 83 -8.37 -10.98 -15.56
N THR A 84 -7.18 -11.41 -15.98
CA THR A 84 -6.75 -11.51 -17.38
C THR A 84 -6.07 -12.86 -17.60
N GLY A 85 -6.09 -13.39 -18.82
CA GLY A 85 -5.43 -14.66 -19.11
C GLY A 85 -6.09 -15.82 -18.38
N GLU A 86 -5.31 -16.64 -17.69
CA GLU A 86 -5.82 -17.83 -16.99
C GLU A 86 -6.59 -17.51 -15.71
N SER A 87 -6.32 -16.36 -15.06
CA SER A 87 -7.09 -15.94 -13.88
C SER A 87 -8.56 -15.61 -14.20
N ALA A 88 -8.92 -15.47 -15.48
CA ALA A 88 -10.28 -15.23 -15.94
C ALA A 88 -11.27 -16.29 -15.46
N TRP A 89 -10.81 -17.53 -15.25
CA TRP A 89 -11.67 -18.61 -14.75
C TRP A 89 -12.20 -18.33 -13.33
N PHE A 90 -11.46 -17.60 -12.50
CA PHE A 90 -11.87 -17.30 -11.13
C PHE A 90 -12.97 -16.25 -11.02
N ALA A 91 -13.40 -15.66 -12.14
CA ALA A 91 -14.62 -14.86 -12.19
C ALA A 91 -15.90 -15.71 -12.12
N LEU A 92 -15.81 -17.04 -12.28
CA LEU A 92 -16.97 -17.93 -12.34
C LEU A 92 -17.23 -18.64 -11.00
N PRO A 93 -18.49 -18.95 -10.68
CA PRO A 93 -18.85 -19.76 -9.52
C PRO A 93 -18.08 -21.08 -9.45
N GLY A 94 -17.60 -21.43 -8.26
CA GLY A 94 -16.92 -22.71 -7.97
C GLY A 94 -15.46 -22.81 -8.43
N ARG A 95 -15.01 -22.01 -9.39
CA ARG A 95 -13.64 -22.14 -9.94
C ARG A 95 -12.53 -21.84 -8.97
N ALA A 96 -12.72 -20.87 -8.07
CA ALA A 96 -11.75 -20.59 -7.03
C ALA A 96 -11.65 -21.73 -6.01
N ALA A 97 -12.72 -22.50 -5.80
CA ALA A 97 -12.73 -23.63 -4.86
C ALA A 97 -11.96 -24.86 -5.40
N GLU A 98 -11.75 -24.94 -6.72
CA GLU A 98 -10.92 -25.95 -7.37
C GLU A 98 -9.41 -25.63 -7.27
N PHE A 99 -9.05 -24.43 -6.81
CA PHE A 99 -7.66 -24.00 -6.71
C PHE A 99 -7.03 -24.48 -5.40
N GLU A 100 -5.97 -25.27 -5.51
CA GLU A 100 -5.20 -25.76 -4.36
C GLU A 100 -3.74 -25.32 -4.46
N LEU A 101 -3.23 -24.78 -3.36
CA LEU A 101 -1.81 -24.52 -3.18
C LEU A 101 -1.43 -24.77 -1.70
N PRO A 102 -0.55 -25.73 -1.40
CA PRO A 102 -0.11 -25.98 -0.03
C PRO A 102 0.48 -24.72 0.61
N HIS A 103 0.18 -24.51 1.89
CA HIS A 103 0.67 -23.37 2.70
C HIS A 103 0.21 -21.98 2.23
N ALA A 104 -0.83 -21.89 1.40
CA ALA A 104 -1.48 -20.64 1.03
C ALA A 104 -2.86 -20.50 1.71
N ALA A 105 -3.34 -19.26 1.83
CA ALA A 105 -4.73 -19.03 2.18
C ALA A 105 -5.64 -19.55 1.04
N PRO A 106 -6.84 -20.09 1.35
CA PRO A 106 -7.77 -20.53 0.32
C PRO A 106 -8.10 -19.39 -0.65
N LEU A 107 -8.04 -19.66 -1.95
CA LEU A 107 -8.35 -18.66 -2.96
C LEU A 107 -9.78 -18.09 -2.85
N PRO A 108 -10.82 -18.87 -2.49
CA PRO A 108 -12.16 -18.32 -2.26
C PRO A 108 -12.17 -17.22 -1.19
N ASP A 109 -11.49 -17.42 -0.07
CA ASP A 109 -11.44 -16.45 1.02
C ASP A 109 -10.76 -15.13 0.59
N LEU A 110 -9.68 -15.25 -0.19
CA LEU A 110 -8.97 -14.09 -0.74
C LEU A 110 -9.83 -13.34 -1.77
N LEU A 111 -10.55 -14.08 -2.61
CA LEU A 111 -11.46 -13.54 -3.63
C LEU A 111 -12.63 -12.80 -2.98
N ASP A 112 -13.26 -13.40 -1.97
CA ASP A 112 -14.38 -12.83 -1.22
C ASP A 112 -13.98 -11.55 -0.50
N SER A 113 -12.76 -11.50 0.06
CA SER A 113 -12.20 -10.27 0.65
C SER A 113 -12.13 -9.12 -0.38
N VAL A 114 -11.68 -9.41 -1.60
CA VAL A 114 -11.62 -8.40 -2.67
C VAL A 114 -13.01 -8.00 -3.15
N LEU A 115 -13.96 -8.93 -3.27
CA LEU A 115 -15.34 -8.62 -3.62
C LEU A 115 -16.04 -7.76 -2.56
N ALA A 116 -15.72 -7.96 -1.28
CA ALA A 116 -16.32 -7.22 -0.18
C ALA A 116 -15.76 -5.79 -0.03
N GLY A 117 -14.48 -5.56 -0.37
CA GLY A 117 -13.79 -4.30 -0.09
C GLY A 117 -13.08 -3.63 -1.26
N GLY A 118 -13.14 -4.21 -2.45
CA GLY A 118 -12.47 -3.71 -3.65
C GLY A 118 -13.34 -3.87 -4.91
N THR A 119 -12.71 -3.67 -6.07
CA THR A 119 -13.33 -3.90 -7.37
C THR A 119 -12.70 -5.10 -8.05
N LEU A 120 -13.51 -6.05 -8.51
CA LEU A 120 -13.06 -7.17 -9.32
C LEU A 120 -13.53 -7.04 -10.76
N THR A 121 -12.59 -7.09 -11.70
CA THR A 121 -12.87 -6.88 -13.13
C THR A 121 -12.36 -8.06 -13.97
N LEU A 122 -13.25 -8.66 -14.75
CA LEU A 122 -12.88 -9.62 -15.78
C LEU A 122 -12.60 -8.90 -17.10
N CYS A 123 -11.44 -9.17 -17.72
CA CYS A 123 -11.09 -8.61 -19.02
C CYS A 123 -12.06 -9.08 -20.12
N THR A 124 -12.66 -8.14 -20.87
CA THR A 124 -13.62 -8.43 -21.96
C THR A 124 -13.11 -9.45 -22.97
N GLN A 125 -11.85 -9.33 -23.41
CA GLN A 125 -11.28 -10.25 -24.41
C GLN A 125 -11.02 -11.64 -23.84
N CYS A 126 -10.68 -11.72 -22.54
CA CYS A 126 -10.49 -13.01 -21.88
C CYS A 126 -11.81 -13.73 -21.66
N ALA A 127 -12.87 -12.99 -21.34
CA ALA A 127 -14.24 -13.49 -21.27
C ALA A 127 -14.69 -14.02 -22.63
N ALA A 128 -14.55 -13.22 -23.69
CA ALA A 128 -14.95 -13.58 -25.04
C ALA A 128 -14.26 -14.86 -25.54
N ARG A 129 -12.95 -15.01 -25.34
CA ARG A 129 -12.20 -16.22 -25.73
C ARG A 129 -12.64 -17.49 -25.00
N ARG A 130 -13.31 -17.34 -23.85
CA ARG A 130 -13.80 -18.44 -23.01
C ARG A 130 -15.32 -18.58 -23.04
N ASN A 131 -16.01 -17.81 -23.89
CA ASN A 131 -17.48 -17.73 -23.96
C ASN A 131 -18.14 -17.39 -22.62
N ILE A 132 -17.49 -16.55 -21.81
CA ILE A 132 -18.03 -16.04 -20.54
C ILE A 132 -18.81 -14.75 -20.81
N THR A 133 -20.00 -14.66 -20.23
CA THR A 133 -20.88 -13.49 -20.29
C THR A 133 -21.19 -12.96 -18.88
N GLU A 134 -21.82 -11.79 -18.78
CA GLU A 134 -22.15 -11.17 -17.49
C GLU A 134 -23.05 -12.02 -16.59
N LYS A 135 -23.88 -12.91 -17.17
CA LYS A 135 -24.73 -13.83 -16.39
C LYS A 135 -23.97 -15.01 -15.79
N ASP A 136 -22.72 -15.24 -16.21
CA ASP A 136 -21.94 -16.40 -15.80
C ASP A 136 -20.98 -16.05 -14.65
N VAL A 137 -20.69 -14.77 -14.44
CA VAL A 137 -19.72 -14.32 -13.43
C VAL A 137 -20.33 -14.19 -12.04
N LEU A 138 -19.49 -14.22 -11.01
CA LEU A 138 -19.86 -13.95 -9.63
C LEU A 138 -20.49 -12.56 -9.48
N ASP A 139 -21.44 -12.44 -8.56
CA ASP A 139 -22.04 -11.16 -8.20
C ASP A 139 -20.96 -10.15 -7.78
N GLY A 140 -21.05 -8.92 -8.28
CA GLY A 140 -20.07 -7.86 -8.03
C GLY A 140 -18.87 -7.86 -8.99
N VAL A 141 -18.69 -8.91 -9.82
CA VAL A 141 -17.71 -8.89 -10.92
C VAL A 141 -18.26 -8.08 -12.08
N ARG A 142 -17.48 -7.12 -12.58
CA ARG A 142 -17.78 -6.43 -13.84
C ARG A 142 -16.89 -6.92 -14.97
N ILE A 143 -17.37 -6.81 -16.21
CA ILE A 143 -16.57 -7.09 -17.42
C ILE A 143 -16.13 -5.75 -18.03
N ALA A 144 -14.83 -5.55 -18.22
CA ALA A 144 -14.32 -4.32 -18.84
C ALA A 144 -13.06 -4.53 -19.69
N GLY A 145 -12.85 -3.60 -20.63
CA GLY A 145 -11.78 -3.66 -21.62
C GLY A 145 -10.49 -2.94 -21.21
N ALA A 146 -9.46 -3.11 -22.04
CA ALA A 146 -8.13 -2.54 -21.81
C ALA A 146 -8.13 -1.01 -21.66
N GLN A 147 -9.07 -0.29 -22.29
CA GLN A 147 -9.18 1.16 -22.14
C GLN A 147 -9.41 1.56 -20.67
N LEU A 148 -10.33 0.89 -19.97
CA LEU A 148 -10.60 1.20 -18.57
C LEU A 148 -9.44 0.78 -17.67
N PHE A 149 -8.76 -0.32 -17.99
CA PHE A 149 -7.52 -0.70 -17.27
C PHE A 149 -6.46 0.41 -17.37
N VAL A 150 -6.23 0.95 -18.57
CA VAL A 150 -5.27 2.04 -18.77
C VAL A 150 -5.69 3.28 -17.99
N GLN A 151 -6.97 3.63 -17.99
CA GLN A 151 -7.48 4.77 -17.23
C GLN A 151 -7.26 4.58 -15.72
N GLU A 152 -7.54 3.41 -15.18
CA GLU A 152 -7.31 3.14 -13.76
C GLU A 152 -5.83 3.12 -13.40
N ALA A 153 -5.00 2.45 -14.21
CA ALA A 153 -3.57 2.31 -13.94
C ALA A 153 -2.78 3.63 -14.05
N LEU A 154 -3.30 4.61 -14.79
CA LEU A 154 -2.68 5.93 -14.97
C LEU A 154 -3.38 7.04 -14.18
N ALA A 155 -4.37 6.71 -13.35
CA ALA A 155 -4.99 7.70 -12.46
C ALA A 155 -3.99 8.22 -11.43
N ASP A 156 -4.22 9.45 -10.96
CA ASP A 156 -3.41 10.03 -9.90
C ASP A 156 -3.38 9.12 -8.66
N ASP A 157 -2.25 9.10 -7.96
CA ASP A 157 -2.01 8.31 -6.73
C ASP A 157 -2.26 6.80 -6.86
N THR A 158 -2.17 6.29 -8.08
CA THR A 158 -2.32 4.87 -8.38
C THR A 158 -0.97 4.20 -8.60
N GLN A 159 -0.78 3.04 -7.96
CA GLN A 159 0.26 2.10 -8.31
C GLN A 159 -0.35 0.91 -9.05
N ALA A 160 0.25 0.51 -10.16
CA ALA A 160 -0.12 -0.70 -10.88
C ALA A 160 0.92 -1.81 -10.65
N LEU A 161 0.44 -3.04 -10.40
CA LEU A 161 1.22 -4.27 -10.32
C LEU A 161 0.68 -5.29 -11.33
N VAL A 162 1.57 -6.13 -11.88
CA VAL A 162 1.20 -7.23 -12.77
C VAL A 162 1.84 -8.51 -12.25
N TYR A 163 1.03 -9.55 -12.10
CA TYR A 163 1.41 -10.89 -11.70
C TYR A 163 1.18 -11.86 -12.86
#